data_AF-A0A817K2R1-F1
#
_entry.id   AF-A0A817K2R1-F1
#
_cell.length_a   1.000
_cell.length_b   1.000
_cell.length_c   1.000
_cell.angle_alpha   90.00
_cell.angle_beta   90.00
_cell.angle_gamma   90.00
#
_symmetry.space_group_name_H-M   'P 1'
#
loop_
_entity.id
_entity.type
_entity.pdbx_description
1 polymer ?
#
loop_
_entity_poly.entity_id
_entity_poly.type
_entity_poly.pdbx_seq_one_letter_code
_entity_poly.pdbx_strand_id
1 'polypeptide(L)'
;MVNQGGQNEEEKRLYARQISECEQIISTLVNDSVKSNTAYHSCRCGEVSLLSSTIEQRRKEAEELKIEVAKWRVAEAAAREKLLSITQLNQSIAATNAVTQAQQNLVQSSSSPRALSPPPYRPILKNQESNQTDERALLIEKQSKQAQLALQLQDLKNVIQSKKIEERQTFLDKAYEENLAVGDNKYSTIQKASSGTASKRMAMLQDL
;
A
#
# COMPACT_ATOMS: atom_id res chain seq x y z
N MET A 1 67.28 -90.09 18.57
CA MET A 1 67.66 -88.85 17.85
C MET A 1 66.37 -88.16 17.47
N VAL A 2 66.25 -86.90 17.86
CA VAL A 2 64.98 -86.28 18.24
C VAL A 2 64.24 -85.75 17.02
N ASN A 3 62.95 -86.05 16.94
CA ASN A 3 61.96 -85.55 15.97
C ASN A 3 61.65 -84.06 16.22
N GLN A 4 62.67 -83.21 16.26
CA GLN A 4 62.58 -81.78 16.59
C GLN A 4 62.36 -80.90 15.34
N GLY A 5 62.81 -81.36 14.17
CA GLY A 5 62.66 -80.62 12.90
C GLY A 5 61.21 -80.52 12.42
N GLY A 6 60.44 -81.62 12.53
CA GLY A 6 59.03 -81.65 12.12
C GLY A 6 58.11 -80.83 13.05
N GLN A 7 58.39 -80.85 14.35
CA GLN A 7 57.63 -80.07 15.35
C GLN A 7 57.78 -78.55 15.13
N ASN A 8 58.98 -78.08 14.80
CA ASN A 8 59.24 -76.67 14.53
C ASN A 8 58.55 -76.16 13.24
N GLU A 9 58.34 -76.99 12.23
CA GLU A 9 57.62 -76.58 11.02
C GLU A 9 56.12 -76.52 11.23
N GLU A 10 55.56 -77.45 12.01
CA GLU A 10 54.15 -77.46 12.37
C GLU A 10 53.79 -76.24 13.23
N GLU A 11 54.66 -75.88 14.19
CA GLU A 11 54.49 -74.70 15.03
C GLU A 11 54.49 -73.40 14.19
N LYS A 12 55.39 -73.28 13.21
CA LYS A 12 55.40 -72.14 12.26
C LYS A 12 54.12 -72.03 11.44
N ARG A 13 53.53 -73.16 11.02
CA ARG A 13 52.25 -73.17 10.28
C ARG A 13 51.08 -72.73 11.16
N LEU A 14 51.07 -73.11 12.43
CA LEU A 14 50.06 -72.65 13.40
C LEU A 14 50.15 -71.14 13.62
N TYR A 15 51.35 -70.59 13.83
CA TYR A 15 51.52 -69.15 13.96
C TYR A 15 51.12 -68.39 12.69
N ALA A 16 51.48 -68.90 11.50
CA ALA A 16 51.07 -68.28 10.23
C ALA A 16 49.54 -68.25 10.06
N ARG A 17 48.86 -69.34 10.44
CA ARG A 17 47.40 -69.40 10.45
C ARG A 17 46.79 -68.40 11.43
N GLN A 18 47.32 -68.34 12.65
CA GLN A 18 46.85 -67.43 13.68
C GLN A 18 47.06 -65.95 13.28
N ILE A 19 48.18 -65.63 12.63
CA ILE A 19 48.43 -64.29 12.07
C ILE A 19 47.40 -63.97 10.99
N SER A 20 47.16 -64.89 10.05
CA SER A 20 46.16 -64.69 8.99
C SER A 20 44.74 -64.51 9.54
N GLU A 21 44.36 -65.29 10.56
CA GLU A 21 43.08 -65.14 11.26
C GLU A 21 42.99 -63.77 11.98
N CYS A 22 44.06 -63.32 12.64
CA CYS A 22 44.14 -61.99 13.25
C CYS A 22 44.02 -60.87 12.19
N GLU A 23 44.70 -60.97 11.06
CA GLU A 23 44.64 -60.01 9.96
C GLU A 23 43.23 -59.93 9.35
N GLN A 24 42.56 -61.07 9.23
CA GLN A 24 41.18 -61.14 8.76
C GLN A 24 40.24 -60.45 9.75
N ILE A 25 40.39 -60.71 11.05
CA ILE A 25 39.60 -60.06 12.11
C ILE A 25 39.83 -58.55 12.10
N ILE A 26 41.09 -58.09 12.04
CA ILE A 26 41.43 -56.67 11.94
C ILE A 26 40.78 -56.03 10.71
N SER A 27 40.86 -56.68 9.55
CA SER A 27 40.25 -56.19 8.31
C SER A 27 38.73 -56.07 8.42
N THR A 28 38.07 -57.05 9.04
CA THR A 28 36.61 -56.98 9.28
C THR A 28 36.25 -55.83 10.22
N LEU A 29 36.95 -55.69 11.35
CA LEU A 29 36.72 -54.61 12.32
C LEU A 29 36.91 -53.22 11.70
N VAL A 30 37.95 -53.04 10.88
CA VAL A 30 38.19 -51.76 10.18
C VAL A 30 37.06 -51.48 9.19
N ASN A 31 36.66 -52.46 8.40
CA ASN A 31 35.56 -52.29 7.44
C ASN A 31 34.23 -51.97 8.13
N ASP A 32 33.93 -52.63 9.25
CA ASP A 32 32.71 -52.38 10.01
C ASP A 32 32.74 -51.01 10.69
N SER A 33 33.90 -50.58 11.19
CA SER A 33 34.11 -49.22 11.70
C SER A 33 33.89 -48.16 10.61
N VAL A 34 34.45 -48.36 9.42
CA VAL A 34 34.27 -47.45 8.28
C VAL A 34 32.81 -47.39 7.86
N LYS A 35 32.13 -48.54 7.72
CA LYS A 35 30.70 -48.60 7.35
C LYS A 35 29.81 -47.92 8.40
N SER A 36 30.08 -48.15 9.68
CA SER A 36 29.35 -47.50 10.78
C SER A 36 29.53 -45.98 10.74
N ASN A 37 30.77 -45.52 10.53
CA ASN A 37 31.06 -44.09 10.46
C ASN A 37 30.44 -43.42 9.23
N THR A 38 30.48 -44.07 8.06
CA THR A 38 29.85 -43.53 6.84
C THR A 38 28.33 -43.46 6.98
N ALA A 39 27.69 -44.48 7.58
CA ALA A 39 26.25 -44.47 7.86
C ALA A 39 25.87 -43.33 8.82
N TYR A 40 26.66 -43.11 9.88
CA TYR A 40 26.46 -42.02 10.82
C TYR A 40 26.54 -40.64 10.16
N HIS A 41 27.59 -40.40 9.35
CA HIS A 41 27.75 -39.14 8.63
C HIS A 41 26.65 -38.92 7.59
N SER A 42 26.20 -39.99 6.90
CA SER A 42 25.11 -39.92 5.95
C SER A 42 23.78 -39.52 6.61
N CYS A 43 23.42 -40.18 7.72
CA CYS A 43 22.21 -39.83 8.49
C CYS A 43 22.27 -38.38 8.98
N ARG A 44 23.40 -37.99 9.57
CA ARG A 44 23.57 -36.64 10.11
C ARG A 44 23.55 -35.55 9.03
N CYS A 45 24.10 -35.84 7.84
CA CYS A 45 24.02 -34.93 6.69
C CYS A 45 22.57 -34.71 6.25
N GLY A 46 21.76 -35.79 6.22
CA GLY A 46 20.34 -35.70 5.91
C GLY A 46 19.56 -34.83 6.90
N GLU A 47 19.79 -35.02 8.20
CA GLU A 47 19.17 -34.21 9.27
C GLU A 47 19.54 -32.73 9.16
N VAL A 48 20.82 -32.43 8.96
CA VAL A 48 21.31 -31.05 8.82
C VAL A 48 20.72 -30.40 7.56
N SER A 49 20.61 -31.14 6.46
CA SER A 49 20.00 -30.66 5.22
C SER A 49 18.51 -30.31 5.42
N LEU A 50 17.75 -31.18 6.09
CA LEU A 50 16.34 -30.94 6.39
C LEU A 50 16.13 -29.74 7.31
N LEU A 51 16.95 -29.62 8.35
CA LEU A 51 16.93 -28.46 9.27
C LEU A 51 17.27 -27.16 8.54
N SER A 52 18.29 -27.17 7.68
CA SER A 52 18.66 -26.02 6.86
C SER A 52 17.51 -25.56 5.95
N SER A 53 16.86 -26.50 5.27
CA SER A 53 15.68 -26.20 4.44
C SER A 53 14.54 -25.58 5.25
N THR A 54 14.29 -26.10 6.46
CA THR A 54 13.22 -25.60 7.34
C THR A 54 13.51 -24.19 7.82
N ILE A 55 14.77 -23.91 8.19
CA ILE A 55 15.21 -22.57 8.62
C ILE A 55 15.07 -21.58 7.47
N GLU A 56 15.49 -21.96 6.25
CA GLU A 56 15.40 -21.09 5.08
C GLU A 56 13.94 -20.79 4.70
N GLN A 57 13.04 -21.78 4.81
CA GLN A 57 11.62 -21.56 4.60
C GLN A 57 11.04 -20.57 5.62
N ARG A 58 11.32 -20.78 6.92
CA ARG A 58 10.86 -19.86 7.98
C ARG A 58 11.42 -18.45 7.81
N ARG A 59 12.65 -18.32 7.31
CA ARG A 59 13.27 -17.04 7.01
C ARG A 59 12.53 -16.30 5.88
N LYS A 60 12.14 -17.01 4.82
CA LYS A 60 11.34 -16.44 3.73
C LYS A 60 9.96 -15.98 4.22
N GLU A 61 9.25 -16.84 4.95
CA GLU A 61 7.96 -16.51 5.55
C GLU A 61 8.07 -15.28 6.48
N ALA A 62 9.14 -15.18 7.28
CA ALA A 62 9.38 -14.02 8.14
C ALA A 62 9.59 -12.72 7.35
N GLU A 63 10.30 -12.76 6.22
CA GLU A 63 10.51 -11.58 5.38
C GLU A 63 9.22 -11.17 4.64
N GLU A 64 8.43 -12.15 4.17
CA GLU A 64 7.10 -11.90 3.59
C GLU A 64 6.17 -11.21 4.59
N LEU A 65 6.09 -11.74 5.82
CA LEU A 65 5.29 -11.13 6.89
C LEU A 65 5.78 -9.71 7.24
N LYS A 66 7.08 -9.47 7.20
CA LYS A 66 7.65 -8.13 7.45
C LYS A 66 7.27 -7.13 6.37
N ILE A 67 7.26 -7.55 5.10
CA ILE A 67 6.78 -6.74 3.97
C ILE A 67 5.28 -6.45 4.15
N GLU A 68 4.50 -7.46 4.52
CA GLU A 68 3.06 -7.31 4.73
C GLU A 68 2.74 -6.36 5.90
N VAL A 69 3.44 -6.48 7.03
CA VAL A 69 3.30 -5.54 8.16
C VAL A 69 3.65 -4.11 7.74
N ALA A 70 4.71 -3.92 6.94
CA ALA A 70 5.05 -2.59 6.44
C ALA A 70 3.92 -2.02 5.56
N LYS A 71 3.32 -2.84 4.68
CA LYS A 71 2.16 -2.46 3.87
C LYS A 71 0.96 -2.08 4.74
N TRP A 72 0.63 -2.86 5.77
CA TRP A 72 -0.45 -2.55 6.70
C TRP A 72 -0.22 -1.27 7.47
N ARG A 73 1.02 -0.99 7.93
CA ARG A 73 1.37 0.28 8.60
C ARG A 73 1.20 1.49 7.69
N VAL A 74 1.58 1.39 6.42
CA VAL A 74 1.35 2.48 5.45
C VAL A 74 -0.15 2.70 5.22
N ALA A 75 -0.91 1.62 5.06
CA ALA A 75 -2.36 1.71 4.90
C ALA A 75 -3.05 2.31 6.15
N GLU A 76 -2.60 1.93 7.35
CA GLU A 76 -3.07 2.49 8.62
C GLU A 76 -2.77 3.99 8.72
N ALA A 77 -1.55 4.41 8.39
CA ALA A 77 -1.17 5.82 8.39
C ALA A 77 -2.04 6.63 7.42
N ALA A 78 -2.25 6.13 6.20
CA ALA A 78 -3.12 6.78 5.21
C ALA A 78 -4.58 6.85 5.66
N ALA A 79 -5.10 5.82 6.32
CA ALA A 79 -6.45 5.83 6.87
C ALA A 79 -6.58 6.84 8.01
N ARG A 80 -5.59 6.93 8.91
CA ARG A 80 -5.53 7.93 9.98
C ARG A 80 -5.54 9.35 9.44
N GLU A 81 -4.74 9.63 8.41
CA GLU A 81 -4.69 10.95 7.78
C GLU A 81 -6.05 11.36 7.20
N LYS A 82 -6.74 10.45 6.50
CA LYS A 82 -8.08 10.69 5.97
C LYS A 82 -9.08 11.00 7.08
N LEU A 83 -9.05 10.26 8.19
CA LEU A 83 -9.93 10.51 9.34
C LEU A 83 -9.64 11.87 9.98
N LEU A 84 -8.36 12.24 10.14
CA LEU A 84 -7.97 13.56 10.64
C LEU A 84 -8.49 14.67 9.73
N SER A 85 -8.33 14.54 8.41
CA SER A 85 -8.85 15.48 7.43
C SER A 85 -10.37 15.66 7.54
N ILE A 86 -11.12 14.56 7.67
CA ILE A 86 -12.59 14.61 7.87
C ILE A 86 -12.93 15.32 9.18
N THR A 87 -12.23 15.02 10.28
CA THR A 87 -12.51 15.69 11.57
C THR A 87 -12.20 17.18 11.54
N GLN A 88 -11.13 17.60 10.88
CA GLN A 88 -10.79 19.02 10.69
C GLN A 88 -11.84 19.73 9.84
N LEU A 89 -12.28 19.11 8.74
CA LEU A 89 -13.37 19.64 7.92
C LEU A 89 -14.65 19.79 8.74
N ASN A 90 -15.04 18.77 9.51
CA ASN A 90 -16.22 18.84 10.36
C ASN A 90 -16.12 19.94 11.44
N GLN A 91 -14.95 20.14 12.04
CA GLN A 91 -14.73 21.25 12.99
C GLN A 91 -14.89 22.62 12.32
N SER A 92 -14.33 22.80 11.11
CA SER A 92 -14.50 24.06 10.36
C SER A 92 -15.94 24.32 9.94
N ILE A 93 -16.69 23.29 9.52
CA ILE A 93 -18.11 23.39 9.20
C ILE A 93 -18.90 23.76 10.47
N ALA A 94 -18.63 23.11 11.60
CA ALA A 94 -19.28 23.42 12.88
C ALA A 94 -19.00 24.86 13.33
N ALA A 95 -17.76 25.34 13.20
CA ALA A 95 -17.40 26.72 13.49
C ALA A 95 -18.14 27.72 12.58
N THR A 96 -18.24 27.42 11.28
CA THR A 96 -18.96 28.27 10.31
C THR A 96 -20.45 28.33 10.66
N ASN A 97 -21.07 27.19 10.96
CA ASN A 97 -22.48 27.11 11.34
C ASN A 97 -22.77 27.87 12.65
N ALA A 98 -21.86 27.81 13.63
CA ALA A 98 -22.00 28.57 14.87
C ALA A 98 -21.94 30.10 14.63
N VAL A 99 -21.05 30.55 13.74
CA VAL A 99 -20.97 31.97 13.33
C VAL A 99 -22.24 32.39 12.57
N THR A 100 -22.75 31.56 11.66
CA THR A 100 -23.99 31.84 10.93
C THR A 100 -25.21 31.90 11.87
N GLN A 101 -25.32 31.00 12.85
CA GLN A 101 -26.38 31.08 13.87
C GLN A 101 -26.25 32.33 14.75
N ALA A 102 -25.03 32.70 15.16
CA ALA A 102 -24.80 33.94 15.92
C ALA A 102 -25.20 35.18 15.11
N GLN A 103 -24.91 35.20 13.81
CA GLN A 103 -25.32 36.29 12.90
C GLN A 103 -26.84 36.32 12.69
N GLN A 104 -27.50 35.16 12.56
CA GLN A 104 -28.97 35.09 12.42
C GLN A 104 -29.70 35.56 13.68
N ASN A 105 -29.17 35.27 14.87
CA ASN A 105 -29.73 35.74 16.14
C ASN A 105 -29.55 37.27 16.34
N LEU A 106 -28.51 37.88 15.75
CA LEU A 106 -28.35 39.34 15.73
C LEU A 106 -29.33 40.03 14.77
N VAL A 107 -29.73 39.37 13.67
CA VAL A 107 -30.65 39.96 12.67
C VAL A 107 -32.11 39.90 13.12
N GLN A 108 -32.49 38.93 13.97
CA GLN A 108 -33.86 38.82 14.50
C GLN A 108 -34.17 39.77 15.66
N SER A 109 -33.16 40.44 16.25
CA SER A 109 -33.32 41.32 17.42
C SER A 109 -33.28 42.83 17.10
N SER A 110 -33.17 43.23 15.84
CA SER A 110 -33.11 44.64 15.45
C SER A 110 -34.16 45.04 14.40
N SER A 111 -35.42 45.14 14.82
CA SER A 111 -36.41 45.99 14.17
C SER A 111 -36.15 47.47 14.54
N SER A 112 -35.06 48.06 14.05
CA SER A 112 -34.82 49.50 14.14
C SER A 112 -33.91 49.99 13.01
N PRO A 113 -34.34 50.97 12.20
CA PRO A 113 -33.57 51.45 11.06
C PRO A 113 -32.55 52.49 11.53
N ARG A 114 -31.25 52.15 11.55
CA ARG A 114 -30.23 53.19 11.69
C ARG A 114 -28.92 52.89 10.94
N ALA A 115 -28.61 53.85 10.07
CA ALA A 115 -27.31 54.31 9.58
C ALA A 115 -26.33 53.28 8.99
N LEU A 116 -26.07 53.46 7.70
CA LEU A 116 -24.97 52.89 6.92
C LEU A 116 -23.61 53.18 7.59
N SER A 117 -23.01 52.19 8.24
CA SER A 117 -21.57 52.18 8.49
C SER A 117 -20.88 51.27 7.47
N PRO A 118 -19.69 51.64 6.94
CA PRO A 118 -18.99 50.79 5.98
C PRO A 118 -18.56 49.47 6.65
N PRO A 119 -18.58 48.34 5.94
CA PRO A 119 -18.17 47.06 6.51
C PRO A 119 -16.68 47.08 6.86
N PRO A 120 -16.24 46.40 7.93
CA PRO A 120 -14.84 46.39 8.33
C PRO A 120 -14.01 45.65 7.28
N TYR A 121 -12.88 46.24 6.92
CA TYR A 121 -11.87 45.68 6.01
C TYR A 121 -11.54 44.23 6.39
N ARG A 122 -11.63 43.31 5.42
CA ARG A 122 -11.09 41.94 5.56
C ARG A 122 -9.58 42.01 5.74
N PRO A 123 -8.98 41.27 6.69
CA PRO A 123 -7.52 41.14 6.76
C PRO A 123 -7.01 40.43 5.50
N ILE A 124 -6.02 41.04 4.84
CA ILE A 124 -5.21 40.42 3.79
C ILE A 124 -4.45 39.25 4.43
N LEU A 125 -4.73 38.03 3.96
CA LEU A 125 -3.98 36.84 4.35
C LEU A 125 -2.52 37.03 3.91
N LYS A 126 -1.59 37.03 4.88
CA LYS A 126 -0.16 36.99 4.61
C LYS A 126 0.16 35.67 3.91
N ASN A 127 0.82 35.75 2.76
CA ASN A 127 1.44 34.62 2.09
C ASN A 127 2.46 34.00 3.05
N GLN A 128 2.23 32.76 3.47
CA GLN A 128 3.26 31.92 4.07
C GLN A 128 4.09 31.36 2.92
N GLU A 129 5.32 31.86 2.78
CA GLU A 129 6.37 31.21 2.03
C GLU A 129 6.82 29.96 2.80
N SER A 130 6.52 28.78 2.25
CA SER A 130 7.14 27.54 2.72
C SER A 130 7.24 26.50 1.59
N ASN A 131 8.48 26.19 1.23
CA ASN A 131 8.96 24.94 0.63
C ASN A 131 8.54 24.61 -0.81
N GLN A 132 9.17 25.27 -1.79
CA GLN A 132 9.00 25.05 -3.24
C GLN A 132 9.38 23.64 -3.75
N THR A 133 10.11 22.83 -2.99
CA THR A 133 10.57 21.50 -3.43
C THR A 133 9.53 20.40 -3.19
N ASP A 134 8.76 20.47 -2.11
CA ASP A 134 7.71 19.47 -1.80
C ASP A 134 6.43 19.70 -2.59
N GLU A 135 6.15 20.95 -2.97
CA GLU A 135 4.96 21.34 -3.72
C GLU A 135 4.94 20.76 -5.14
N ARG A 136 6.10 20.63 -5.79
CA ARG A 136 6.19 20.02 -7.13
C ARG A 136 5.90 18.52 -7.10
N ALA A 137 6.44 17.80 -6.13
CA ALA A 137 6.16 16.37 -5.98
C ALA A 137 4.67 16.12 -5.66
N LEU A 138 4.11 16.92 -4.76
CA LEU A 138 2.69 16.86 -4.41
C LEU A 138 1.78 17.29 -5.57
N LEU A 139 2.20 18.25 -6.39
CA LEU A 139 1.49 18.64 -7.62
C LEU A 139 1.53 17.53 -8.67
N ILE A 140 2.68 16.90 -8.88
CA ILE A 140 2.83 15.77 -9.80
C ILE A 140 1.98 14.59 -9.33
N GLU A 141 1.98 14.29 -8.02
CA GLU A 141 1.15 13.24 -7.45
C GLU A 141 -0.34 13.56 -7.57
N LYS A 142 -0.74 14.82 -7.32
CA LYS A 142 -2.12 15.29 -7.50
C LYS A 142 -2.56 15.22 -8.97
N GLN A 143 -1.69 15.61 -9.89
CA GLN A 143 -1.93 15.50 -11.33
C GLN A 143 -2.03 14.05 -11.78
N SER A 144 -1.17 13.18 -11.27
CA SER A 144 -1.20 11.73 -11.53
C SER A 144 -2.48 11.08 -11.02
N LYS A 145 -2.89 11.39 -9.78
CA LYS A 145 -4.19 10.96 -9.22
C LYS A 145 -5.37 11.48 -10.03
N GLN A 146 -5.30 12.72 -10.50
CA GLN A 146 -6.34 13.31 -11.36
C GLN A 146 -6.40 12.62 -12.73
N ALA A 147 -5.26 12.23 -13.32
CA ALA A 147 -5.19 11.47 -14.55
C ALA A 147 -5.75 10.05 -14.39
N GLN A 148 -5.40 9.37 -13.29
CA GLN A 148 -5.94 8.06 -12.96
C GLN A 148 -7.46 8.12 -12.77
N LEU A 149 -7.96 9.13 -12.06
CA LEU A 149 -9.40 9.34 -11.89
C LEU A 149 -10.09 9.61 -13.24
N ALA A 150 -9.47 10.40 -14.12
CA ALA A 150 -10.01 10.66 -15.45
C ALA A 150 -10.14 9.37 -16.28
N LEU A 151 -9.13 8.48 -16.22
CA LEU A 151 -9.17 7.17 -16.87
C LEU A 151 -10.29 6.29 -16.30
N GLN A 152 -10.39 6.19 -14.96
CA GLN A 152 -11.45 5.43 -14.31
C GLN A 152 -12.85 5.93 -14.69
N LEU A 153 -13.04 7.25 -14.75
CA LEU A 153 -14.31 7.85 -15.18
C LEU A 153 -14.60 7.56 -16.66
N GLN A 154 -13.58 7.55 -17.52
CA GLN A 154 -13.71 7.18 -18.93
C GLN A 154 -14.10 5.71 -19.10
N ASP A 155 -13.46 4.80 -18.35
CA ASP A 155 -13.79 3.37 -18.38
C ASP A 155 -15.22 3.11 -17.91
N LEU A 156 -15.62 3.72 -16.79
CA LEU A 156 -16.99 3.64 -16.28
C LEU A 156 -17.99 4.21 -17.29
N LYS A 157 -17.67 5.33 -17.93
CA LYS A 157 -18.51 5.92 -18.98
C LYS A 157 -18.70 4.94 -20.15
N ASN A 158 -17.63 4.31 -20.63
CA ASN A 158 -17.71 3.33 -21.72
C ASN A 158 -18.58 2.12 -21.34
N VAL A 159 -18.40 1.59 -20.12
CA VAL A 159 -19.19 0.46 -19.61
C VAL A 159 -20.67 0.84 -19.51
N ILE A 160 -20.98 2.01 -18.92
CA ILE A 160 -22.36 2.48 -18.76
C ILE A 160 -23.00 2.77 -20.12
N GLN A 161 -22.26 3.37 -21.06
CA GLN A 161 -22.76 3.70 -22.39
C GLN A 161 -23.20 2.46 -23.17
N SER A 162 -22.50 1.33 -23.02
CA SER A 162 -22.91 0.05 -23.62
C SER A 162 -24.23 -0.50 -23.05
N LYS A 163 -24.60 -0.07 -21.85
CA LYS A 163 -25.78 -0.51 -21.09
C LYS A 163 -26.86 0.58 -20.99
N LYS A 164 -26.68 1.72 -21.66
CA LYS A 164 -27.58 2.87 -21.57
C LYS A 164 -28.92 2.54 -22.24
N ILE A 165 -30.01 2.82 -21.54
CA ILE A 165 -31.39 2.69 -22.06
C ILE A 165 -31.90 4.11 -22.31
N GLU A 166 -31.94 4.53 -23.58
CA GLU A 166 -32.27 5.91 -23.97
C GLU A 166 -33.68 6.34 -23.52
N GLU A 167 -34.63 5.42 -23.45
CA GLU A 167 -36.01 5.68 -23.03
C GLU A 167 -36.13 6.09 -21.55
N ARG A 168 -35.13 5.76 -20.72
CA ARG A 168 -35.10 6.13 -19.30
C ARG A 168 -34.27 7.38 -19.01
N GLN A 169 -33.78 8.05 -20.06
CA GLN A 169 -32.98 9.25 -19.91
C GLN A 169 -33.83 10.41 -19.35
N THR A 170 -33.38 10.99 -18.24
CA THR A 170 -34.08 12.13 -17.63
C THR A 170 -33.77 13.42 -18.36
N PHE A 171 -34.57 14.46 -18.10
CA PHE A 171 -34.29 15.81 -18.59
C PHE A 171 -32.89 16.32 -18.17
N LEU A 172 -32.48 16.03 -16.93
CA LEU A 172 -31.18 16.46 -16.41
C LEU A 172 -30.02 15.74 -17.12
N ASP A 173 -30.19 14.47 -17.49
CA ASP A 173 -29.17 13.74 -18.25
C ASP A 173 -28.96 14.37 -19.63
N LYS A 174 -30.04 14.79 -20.30
CA LYS A 174 -29.98 15.49 -21.60
C LYS A 174 -29.30 16.84 -21.47
N ALA A 175 -29.68 17.64 -20.46
CA ALA A 175 -29.04 18.93 -20.19
C ALA A 175 -27.55 18.77 -19.85
N TYR A 176 -27.18 17.69 -19.14
CA TYR A 176 -25.78 17.38 -18.86
C TYR A 176 -25.00 17.01 -20.13
N GLU A 177 -25.56 16.17 -21.01
CA GLU A 177 -24.95 15.82 -22.28
C GLU A 177 -24.76 17.03 -23.19
N GLU A 178 -25.73 17.95 -23.23
CA GLU A 178 -25.61 19.22 -23.96
C GLU A 178 -24.49 20.10 -23.40
N ASN A 179 -24.43 20.27 -22.07
CA ASN A 179 -23.33 21.01 -21.43
C ASN A 179 -21.96 20.37 -21.73
N LEU A 180 -21.90 19.03 -21.71
CA LEU A 180 -20.67 18.29 -22.04
C LEU A 180 -20.26 18.48 -23.50
N ALA A 181 -21.23 18.49 -24.44
CA ALA A 181 -20.99 18.71 -25.87
C ALA A 181 -20.47 20.13 -26.16
N VAL A 182 -20.96 21.12 -25.41
CA VAL A 182 -20.47 22.51 -25.44
C VAL A 182 -19.09 22.65 -24.77
N GLY A 183 -18.66 21.65 -24.01
CA GLY A 183 -17.41 21.66 -23.24
C GLY A 183 -17.49 22.46 -21.95
N ASP A 184 -18.71 22.71 -21.46
CA ASP A 184 -18.93 23.43 -20.23
C ASP A 184 -18.83 22.54 -18.99
N ASN A 185 -18.13 23.05 -17.99
CA ASN A 185 -18.02 22.47 -16.67
C ASN A 185 -18.41 23.51 -15.63
N LYS A 186 -18.61 23.08 -14.37
CA LYS A 186 -19.04 23.95 -13.27
C LYS A 186 -18.26 25.27 -13.22
N TYR A 187 -16.94 25.24 -13.41
CA TYR A 187 -16.09 26.42 -13.29
C TYR A 187 -16.16 27.31 -14.54
N SER A 188 -16.16 26.74 -15.75
CA SER A 188 -16.31 27.51 -16.99
C SER A 188 -17.69 28.19 -17.04
N THR A 189 -18.75 27.49 -16.62
CA THR A 189 -20.10 28.05 -16.55
C THR A 189 -20.18 29.20 -15.53
N ILE A 190 -19.60 29.04 -14.33
CA ILE A 190 -19.55 30.13 -13.35
C ILE A 190 -18.75 31.32 -13.90
N GLN A 191 -17.63 31.07 -14.58
CA GLN A 191 -16.81 32.12 -15.17
C GLN A 191 -17.57 32.88 -16.27
N LYS A 192 -18.26 32.15 -17.16
CA LYS A 192 -19.12 32.73 -18.20
C LYS A 192 -20.26 33.55 -17.61
N ALA A 193 -20.98 33.01 -16.63
CA ALA A 193 -22.10 33.68 -15.96
C ALA A 193 -21.65 34.89 -15.12
N SER A 194 -20.43 34.84 -14.58
CA SER A 194 -19.85 35.93 -13.78
C SER A 194 -19.14 36.98 -14.63
N SER A 195 -19.00 36.75 -15.94
CA SER A 195 -18.37 37.71 -16.85
C SER A 195 -19.19 39.00 -16.99
N GLY A 196 -18.54 40.12 -17.29
CA GLY A 196 -19.17 41.42 -17.45
C GLY A 196 -19.35 42.22 -16.15
N THR A 197 -20.01 43.37 -16.25
CA THR A 197 -20.29 44.26 -15.12
C THR A 197 -21.53 43.82 -14.36
N ALA A 198 -21.64 44.20 -13.09
CA ALA A 198 -22.83 43.91 -12.29
C ALA A 198 -24.11 44.48 -12.93
N SER A 199 -24.03 45.68 -13.51
CA SER A 199 -25.14 46.31 -14.23
C SER A 199 -25.60 45.46 -15.42
N LYS A 200 -24.67 44.94 -16.23
CA LYS A 200 -25.01 44.06 -17.37
C LYS A 200 -25.69 42.76 -16.91
N ARG A 201 -25.21 42.15 -15.82
CA ARG A 201 -25.83 40.94 -15.25
C ARG A 201 -27.23 41.21 -14.68
N MET A 202 -27.43 42.38 -14.06
CA MET A 202 -28.75 42.79 -13.55
C MET A 202 -29.75 43.06 -14.68
N ALA A 203 -29.31 43.68 -15.78
CA ALA A 203 -30.16 43.87 -16.97
C ALA A 203 -30.57 42.52 -17.58
N MET A 204 -29.61 41.60 -17.79
CA MET A 204 -29.90 40.25 -18.29
C MET A 204 -30.88 39.48 -17.39
N LEU A 205 -30.81 39.69 -16.06
CA LEU A 205 -31.74 39.06 -15.12
C LEU A 205 -33.15 39.65 -15.20
N GLN A 206 -33.30 40.92 -15.55
CA GLN A 206 -34.60 41.57 -15.71
C GLN A 206 -35.31 41.16 -17.01
N ASP A 207 -34.54 40.71 -18.01
CA ASP A 207 -35.03 40.27 -19.32
C ASP A 207 -35.41 38.77 -19.37
N LEU A 208 -35.14 38.00 -18.31
CA LEU A 208 -35.44 36.56 -18.17
C LEU A 208 -36.85 36.31 -17.61
#